data_AF-X1MH64-F1
#
_entry.id   AF-X1MH64-F1
#
_cell.length_a   1.000
_cell.length_b   1.000
_cell.length_c   1.000
_cell.angle_alpha   90.00
_cell.angle_beta   90.00
_cell.angle_gamma   90.00
#
_symmetry.space_group_name_H-M   'P 1'
#
loop_
_entity.id
_entity.type
_entity.pdbx_description
1 polymer ?
#
loop_
_entity_poly.entity_id
_entity_poly.type
_entity_poly.pdbx_seq_one_letter_code
_entity_poly.pdbx_strand_id
1 'polypeptide(L)'
;MKPYFGENLVRIYNKDSRNMDELPDESVQMVCCSPPYWGLRRYADLPDLVWGDNSCEHRWDIPTSAVLGFNTLFRPEGETSTPLGLPSDTGKYAETVKGGADRQRIEQVGSFCSLCGAWRGSYGLEPNPELYISHTIEILREIRRVLRKDGVVFWNIGDSYAAGKGTCFNPGGGKGSFSTHGDRKDAGIYPLDRGNVSMLRASGLKPKDLCLIPFRIAIACQEDGWWVRSVIIWSKSNPMPESVTDRPTESHEYILMLTKSGTIQYWTHR
;
A
#
# COMPACT_ATOMS: atom_id res chain seq x y z
N MET A 1 -15.24 0.71 23.09
CA MET A 1 -13.87 0.36 23.56
C MET A 1 -13.28 1.54 24.34
N LYS A 2 -12.36 1.34 25.28
CA LYS A 2 -11.66 2.45 25.98
C LYS A 2 -10.44 2.89 25.16
N PRO A 3 -10.11 4.20 25.09
CA PRO A 3 -8.89 4.67 24.43
C PRO A 3 -7.64 4.10 25.11
N TYR A 4 -6.57 3.91 24.35
CA TYR A 4 -5.26 3.53 24.87
C TYR A 4 -4.69 4.62 25.80
N PHE A 5 -4.89 5.87 25.42
CA PHE A 5 -4.57 7.04 26.23
C PHE A 5 -5.67 8.10 26.06
N GLY A 6 -6.03 8.78 27.14
CA GLY A 6 -7.02 9.84 27.09
C GLY A 6 -6.85 10.86 28.20
N GLU A 7 -6.56 12.10 27.82
CA GLU A 7 -6.51 13.25 28.73
C GLU A 7 -7.09 14.49 28.03
N ASN A 8 -7.99 15.19 28.72
CA ASN A 8 -8.64 16.41 28.21
C ASN A 8 -9.27 16.21 26.81
N LEU A 9 -8.76 16.94 25.82
CA LEU A 9 -9.21 16.94 24.43
C LEU A 9 -8.51 15.89 23.56
N VAL A 10 -7.55 15.14 24.11
CA VAL A 10 -6.72 14.19 23.36
C VAL A 10 -7.11 12.76 23.70
N ARG A 11 -7.35 11.97 22.66
CA ARG A 11 -7.57 10.52 22.77
C ARG A 11 -6.70 9.80 21.74
N ILE A 12 -6.07 8.72 22.16
CA ILE A 12 -5.25 7.85 21.32
C ILE A 12 -5.88 6.47 21.35
N TYR A 13 -6.11 5.91 20.16
CA TYR A 13 -6.60 4.55 19.97
C TYR A 13 -5.52 3.75 19.27
N ASN A 14 -5.22 2.55 19.78
CA ASN A 14 -4.39 1.58 19.09
C ASN A 14 -5.31 0.63 18.33
N LYS A 15 -5.64 1.00 17.09
CA LYS A 15 -6.65 0.33 16.28
C LYS A 15 -6.30 0.42 14.80
N ASP A 16 -6.91 -0.45 14.02
CA ASP A 16 -6.91 -0.40 12.57
C ASP A 16 -7.81 0.73 12.06
N SER A 17 -7.25 1.66 11.28
CA SER A 17 -7.97 2.81 10.72
C SER A 17 -9.06 2.45 9.71
N ARG A 18 -9.19 1.18 9.31
CA ARG A 18 -10.31 0.68 8.51
C ARG A 18 -11.59 0.51 9.31
N ASN A 19 -11.50 0.53 10.64
CA ASN A 19 -12.65 0.48 11.53
C ASN A 19 -12.46 1.53 12.64
N MET A 20 -13.22 2.62 12.55
CA MET A 20 -13.26 3.70 13.53
C MET A 20 -14.63 3.77 14.23
N ASP A 21 -15.21 2.64 14.64
CA ASP A 21 -16.51 2.54 15.33
C ASP A 21 -16.65 3.40 16.60
N GLU A 22 -15.53 3.81 17.21
CA GLU A 22 -15.49 4.71 18.35
C GLU A 22 -15.82 6.17 17.99
N LEU A 23 -15.75 6.51 16.69
CA LEU A 23 -16.08 7.83 16.15
C LEU A 23 -17.46 7.77 15.47
N PRO A 24 -18.42 8.60 15.92
CA PRO A 24 -19.70 8.73 15.23
C PRO A 24 -19.54 9.22 13.80
N ASP A 25 -20.53 8.91 12.96
CA ASP A 25 -20.64 9.49 11.63
C ASP A 25 -20.62 11.02 11.72
N GLU A 26 -19.95 11.66 10.76
CA GLU A 26 -19.90 13.13 10.65
C GLU A 26 -19.47 13.85 11.95
N SER A 27 -18.50 13.31 12.69
CA SER A 27 -17.98 13.88 13.93
C SER A 27 -16.62 14.58 13.79
N VAL A 28 -15.87 14.32 12.72
CA VAL A 28 -14.50 14.80 12.52
C VAL A 28 -14.47 16.00 11.56
N GLN A 29 -13.88 17.12 11.98
CA GLN A 29 -13.75 18.32 11.14
C GLN A 29 -12.55 18.24 10.19
N MET A 30 -11.42 17.75 10.68
CA MET A 30 -10.17 17.72 9.93
C MET A 30 -9.46 16.39 10.15
N VAL A 31 -8.98 15.79 9.07
CA VAL A 31 -8.02 14.68 9.11
C VAL A 31 -6.71 15.16 8.50
N CYS A 32 -5.61 14.93 9.21
CA CYS A 32 -4.26 15.11 8.69
C CYS A 32 -3.54 13.78 8.84
N CYS A 33 -3.04 13.23 7.74
CA CYS A 33 -2.44 11.90 7.72
C CYS A 33 -1.25 11.85 6.77
N SER A 34 -0.18 11.17 7.22
CA SER A 34 0.88 10.64 6.37
C SER A 34 0.87 9.12 6.51
N PRO A 35 0.15 8.37 5.66
CA PRO A 35 0.10 6.91 5.74
C PRO A 35 1.49 6.29 5.53
N PRO A 36 1.66 4.98 5.77
CA PRO A 36 2.77 4.21 5.19
C PRO A 36 2.85 4.42 3.67
N TYR A 37 3.97 4.94 3.18
CA TYR A 37 4.17 5.15 1.73
C TYR A 37 4.49 3.82 1.07
N TRP A 38 3.97 3.65 -0.14
CA TRP A 38 4.13 2.40 -0.88
C TRP A 38 5.61 2.04 -1.13
N GLY A 39 5.99 0.80 -0.84
CA GLY A 39 7.33 0.27 -1.02
C GLY A 39 8.41 0.85 -0.10
N LEU A 40 8.12 1.70 0.89
CA LEU A 40 9.18 2.38 1.65
C LEU A 40 9.62 1.68 2.95
N ARG A 41 8.70 1.29 3.83
CA ARG A 41 9.07 0.78 5.18
C ARG A 41 8.24 -0.41 5.59
N ARG A 42 8.89 -1.38 6.22
CA ARG A 42 8.25 -2.42 7.04
C ARG A 42 8.53 -2.14 8.51
N TYR A 43 7.49 -2.21 9.33
CA TYR A 43 7.61 -2.14 10.79
C TYR A 43 7.62 -3.57 11.32
N ALA A 44 8.76 -4.01 11.87
CA ALA A 44 9.00 -5.42 12.22
C ALA A 44 8.04 -5.96 13.30
N ASP A 45 7.55 -5.07 14.17
CA ASP A 45 6.72 -5.45 15.32
C ASP A 45 5.21 -5.38 15.02
N LEU A 46 4.81 -5.04 13.79
CA LEU A 46 3.41 -4.97 13.41
C LEU A 46 2.98 -6.29 12.73
N PRO A 47 1.86 -6.90 13.15
CA PRO A 47 1.33 -8.07 12.48
C PRO A 47 0.85 -7.70 11.07
N ASP A 48 0.90 -8.69 10.17
CA ASP A 48 0.30 -8.52 8.85
C ASP A 48 -1.21 -8.33 8.98
N LEU A 49 -1.76 -7.43 8.18
CA LEU A 49 -3.19 -7.19 8.08
C LEU A 49 -3.78 -8.08 6.99
N VAL A 50 -5.02 -8.52 7.16
CA VAL A 50 -5.80 -9.18 6.11
C VAL A 50 -6.72 -8.15 5.45
N TRP A 51 -6.73 -8.13 4.13
CA TRP A 51 -7.46 -7.21 3.28
C TRP A 51 -8.36 -7.97 2.32
N GLY A 52 -9.61 -7.54 2.19
CA GLY A 52 -10.62 -8.21 1.38
C GLY A 52 -11.72 -8.85 2.23
N ASP A 53 -12.19 -10.02 1.80
CA ASP A 53 -13.39 -10.66 2.37
C ASP A 53 -13.18 -11.19 3.80
N ASN A 54 -13.75 -10.48 4.78
CA ASN A 54 -13.73 -10.83 6.20
C ASN A 54 -14.61 -12.04 6.57
N SER A 55 -15.43 -12.57 5.65
CA SER A 55 -16.29 -13.73 5.90
C SER A 55 -15.62 -15.07 5.54
N CYS A 56 -14.50 -15.03 4.85
CA CYS A 56 -13.74 -16.20 4.46
C CYS A 56 -12.87 -16.71 5.62
N GLU A 57 -12.79 -18.04 5.80
CA GLU A 57 -11.86 -18.64 6.78
C GLU A 57 -10.38 -18.43 6.42
N HIS A 58 -10.12 -18.01 5.18
CA HIS A 58 -8.84 -17.78 4.55
C HIS A 58 -7.87 -18.97 4.54
N ARG A 59 -7.25 -19.19 3.38
CA ARG A 59 -6.28 -20.28 3.18
C ARG A 59 -5.03 -19.77 2.47
N TRP A 60 -3.91 -19.82 3.19
CA TRP A 60 -2.62 -19.19 2.81
C TRP A 60 -1.52 -20.20 2.47
N ASP A 61 -1.83 -21.49 2.39
CA ASP A 61 -0.86 -22.57 2.17
C ASP A 61 -0.42 -22.72 0.71
N ILE A 62 -1.05 -21.99 -0.21
CA ILE A 62 -0.68 -21.96 -1.63
C ILE A 62 0.28 -20.79 -1.87
N PRO A 63 1.45 -21.01 -2.48
CA PRO A 63 2.36 -19.93 -2.84
C PRO A 63 1.68 -18.89 -3.73
N THR A 64 1.97 -17.61 -3.49
CA THR A 64 1.44 -16.47 -4.28
C THR A 64 1.60 -16.66 -5.80
N SER A 65 2.70 -17.32 -6.23
CA SER A 65 2.96 -17.59 -7.63
C SER A 65 1.93 -18.53 -8.28
N ALA A 66 1.37 -19.47 -7.51
CA ALA A 66 0.36 -20.41 -7.95
C ALA A 66 -1.05 -19.81 -7.89
N VAL A 67 -1.33 -18.93 -6.92
CA VAL A 67 -2.62 -18.23 -6.81
C VAL A 67 -2.83 -17.24 -7.95
N LEU A 68 -1.77 -16.51 -8.33
CA LEU A 68 -1.84 -15.47 -9.38
C LEU A 68 -1.52 -15.98 -10.80
N GLY A 69 -1.30 -17.28 -10.99
CA GLY A 69 -1.17 -17.87 -12.32
C GLY A 69 0.00 -17.35 -13.18
N PHE A 70 1.19 -17.12 -12.60
CA PHE A 70 2.32 -16.45 -13.28
C PHE A 70 2.96 -17.15 -14.49
N ASN A 71 2.38 -18.25 -14.99
CA ASN A 71 2.96 -19.03 -16.08
C ASN A 71 2.23 -18.94 -17.43
N THR A 72 1.32 -17.99 -17.64
CA THR A 72 0.82 -17.67 -18.99
C THR A 72 1.52 -16.42 -19.52
N LEU A 73 2.75 -16.63 -20.00
CA LEU A 73 3.35 -15.78 -21.03
C LEU A 73 2.38 -15.74 -22.23
N PHE A 74 2.12 -14.54 -22.76
CA PHE A 74 1.17 -14.18 -23.83
C PHE A 74 -0.32 -14.17 -23.46
N ARG A 75 -0.94 -13.00 -23.55
CA ARG A 75 -2.40 -12.88 -23.70
C ARG A 75 -2.71 -12.02 -24.94
N PRO A 76 -3.49 -12.53 -25.92
CA PRO A 76 -3.93 -11.76 -27.09
C PRO A 76 -4.96 -10.69 -26.71
N GLU A 77 -5.12 -9.67 -27.55
CA GLU A 77 -6.07 -8.56 -27.38
C GLU A 77 -7.52 -9.07 -27.28
N GLY A 78 -8.27 -8.59 -26.28
CA GLY A 78 -9.75 -8.66 -26.31
C GLY A 78 -10.52 -9.01 -25.03
N GLU A 79 -9.89 -9.25 -23.87
CA GLU A 79 -10.65 -9.65 -22.66
C GLU A 79 -10.56 -8.63 -21.51
N THR A 80 -11.72 -8.31 -20.94
CA THR A 80 -11.89 -7.40 -19.78
C THR A 80 -11.60 -8.15 -18.47
N SER A 81 -10.42 -7.92 -17.88
CA SER A 81 -10.05 -8.46 -16.57
C SER A 81 -10.61 -7.63 -15.41
N THR A 82 -10.84 -8.28 -14.26
CA THR A 82 -10.96 -7.58 -12.97
C THR A 82 -9.64 -6.88 -12.63
N PRO A 83 -9.62 -5.87 -11.73
CA PRO A 83 -8.43 -5.06 -11.44
C PRO A 83 -7.16 -5.83 -11.02
N LEU A 84 -7.29 -7.11 -10.64
CA LEU A 84 -6.20 -7.97 -10.18
C LEU A 84 -5.78 -9.04 -11.20
N GLY A 85 -6.36 -9.09 -12.41
CA GLY A 85 -6.02 -10.09 -13.42
C GLY A 85 -6.31 -11.54 -13.01
N LEU A 86 -7.09 -11.76 -11.95
CA LEU A 86 -7.49 -13.09 -11.48
C LEU A 86 -8.48 -13.72 -12.48
N PRO A 87 -8.31 -15.00 -12.86
CA PRO A 87 -9.34 -15.72 -13.60
C PRO A 87 -10.63 -15.79 -12.76
N SER A 88 -11.79 -15.63 -13.41
CA SER A 88 -13.11 -15.76 -12.76
C SER A 88 -13.47 -17.19 -12.36
N ASP A 89 -12.65 -18.18 -12.75
CA ASP A 89 -12.90 -19.60 -12.48
C ASP A 89 -11.87 -20.16 -11.48
N THR A 90 -12.35 -20.43 -10.27
CA THR A 90 -11.61 -20.96 -9.11
C THR A 90 -11.20 -22.45 -9.24
N GLY A 91 -11.09 -23.00 -10.45
CA GLY A 91 -11.21 -24.45 -10.63
C GLY A 91 -9.97 -25.30 -10.95
N LYS A 92 -8.81 -24.77 -11.39
CA LYS A 92 -7.87 -25.62 -12.17
C LYS A 92 -6.35 -25.49 -11.96
N TYR A 93 -5.85 -25.00 -10.83
CA TYR A 93 -4.38 -24.83 -10.65
C TYR A 93 -3.76 -25.64 -9.49
N ALA A 94 -4.14 -26.91 -9.35
CA ALA A 94 -3.51 -27.84 -8.41
C ALA A 94 -2.37 -28.71 -9.02
N GLU A 95 -2.21 -28.75 -10.35
CA GLU A 95 -1.34 -29.77 -10.98
C GLU A 95 -0.32 -29.20 -11.96
N THR A 96 0.74 -28.55 -11.48
CA THR A 96 2.05 -28.59 -12.18
C THR A 96 3.18 -28.01 -11.32
N VAL A 97 3.80 -28.85 -10.48
CA VAL A 97 5.17 -28.61 -10.01
C VAL A 97 5.96 -29.90 -10.19
N LYS A 98 6.57 -30.08 -11.37
CA LYS A 98 7.57 -31.13 -11.61
C LYS A 98 8.97 -30.54 -11.49
N GLY A 99 9.75 -31.11 -10.56
CA GLY A 99 11.20 -31.30 -10.71
C GLY A 99 12.12 -30.12 -10.37
N GLY A 100 12.78 -30.19 -9.22
CA GLY A 100 13.95 -29.38 -8.91
C GLY A 100 14.47 -29.66 -7.49
N ALA A 101 15.73 -30.09 -7.40
CA ALA A 101 16.43 -30.63 -6.24
C ALA A 101 16.07 -30.00 -4.87
N ASP A 102 15.95 -30.91 -3.90
CA ASP A 102 15.95 -30.80 -2.44
C ASP A 102 16.47 -29.45 -1.89
N ARG A 103 15.59 -28.45 -1.91
CA ARG A 103 15.68 -27.28 -1.03
C ARG A 103 14.68 -27.56 0.06
N GLN A 104 15.15 -27.64 1.32
CA GLN A 104 14.32 -27.67 2.51
C GLN A 104 13.07 -26.81 2.28
N ARG A 105 11.90 -27.44 2.22
CA ARG A 105 10.61 -26.76 2.04
C ARG A 105 10.44 -25.83 3.24
N ILE A 106 10.87 -24.58 3.09
CA ILE A 106 10.28 -23.50 3.86
C ILE A 106 8.80 -23.55 3.47
N GLU A 107 7.91 -23.84 4.41
CA GLU A 107 6.47 -23.69 4.24
C GLU A 107 6.20 -22.25 3.81
N GLN A 108 6.21 -22.00 2.49
CA GLN A 108 5.98 -20.67 1.95
C GLN A 108 4.50 -20.39 2.06
N VAL A 109 4.12 -19.78 3.19
CA VAL A 109 2.78 -19.24 3.38
C VAL A 109 2.62 -18.09 2.37
N GLY A 110 1.70 -18.25 1.41
CA GLY A 110 1.37 -17.24 0.42
C GLY A 110 0.77 -15.97 1.04
N SER A 111 0.90 -14.85 0.32
CA SER A 111 0.33 -13.55 0.71
C SER A 111 -1.10 -13.37 0.22
N PHE A 112 -1.63 -14.30 -0.58
CA PHE A 112 -2.99 -14.26 -1.10
C PHE A 112 -3.77 -15.49 -0.68
N CYS A 113 -5.02 -15.27 -0.28
CA CYS A 113 -5.96 -16.32 0.07
C CYS A 113 -6.36 -17.05 -1.21
N SER A 114 -6.17 -18.37 -1.21
CA SER A 114 -6.55 -19.25 -2.32
C SER A 114 -8.07 -19.39 -2.53
N LEU A 115 -8.89 -19.02 -1.54
CA LEU A 115 -10.36 -19.15 -1.60
C LEU A 115 -11.05 -17.88 -2.10
N CYS A 116 -10.64 -16.72 -1.59
CA CYS A 116 -11.34 -15.44 -1.84
C CYS A 116 -10.45 -14.36 -2.47
N GLY A 117 -9.15 -14.60 -2.64
CA GLY A 117 -8.22 -13.62 -3.19
C GLY A 117 -7.84 -12.49 -2.22
N ALA A 118 -8.28 -12.53 -0.95
CA ALA A 118 -7.86 -11.61 0.08
C ALA A 118 -6.32 -11.56 0.20
N TRP A 119 -5.77 -10.39 0.45
CA TRP A 119 -4.33 -10.21 0.61
C TRP A 119 -3.95 -10.10 2.08
N ARG A 120 -2.82 -10.69 2.46
CA ARG A 120 -2.24 -10.59 3.79
C ARG A 120 -0.87 -9.91 3.73
N GLY A 121 -0.74 -8.79 4.41
CA GLY A 121 0.50 -8.03 4.49
C GLY A 121 0.33 -6.67 5.18
N SER A 122 1.42 -5.94 5.31
CA SER A 122 1.42 -4.60 5.92
C SER A 122 1.02 -3.52 4.91
N TYR A 123 0.17 -2.57 5.31
CA TYR A 123 -0.20 -1.42 4.47
C TYR A 123 1.04 -0.69 3.96
N GLY A 124 1.10 -0.41 2.65
CA GLY A 124 2.26 0.18 1.99
C GLY A 124 3.27 -0.84 1.46
N LEU A 125 3.07 -2.15 1.68
CA LEU A 125 3.91 -3.23 1.12
C LEU A 125 3.12 -4.13 0.17
N GLU A 126 2.06 -3.60 -0.42
CA GLU A 126 1.29 -4.28 -1.44
C GLU A 126 2.17 -4.60 -2.65
N PRO A 127 1.95 -5.76 -3.28
CA PRO A 127 2.80 -6.21 -4.38
C PRO A 127 2.71 -5.37 -5.66
N ASN A 128 1.68 -4.53 -5.81
CA ASN A 128 1.53 -3.62 -6.93
C ASN A 128 0.83 -2.32 -6.49
N PRO A 129 1.02 -1.21 -7.24
CA PRO A 129 0.38 0.06 -6.95
C PRO A 129 -1.15 -0.02 -6.88
N GLU A 130 -1.77 -0.77 -7.77
CA GLU A 130 -3.23 -0.86 -7.89
C GLU A 130 -3.88 -1.39 -6.60
N LEU A 131 -3.27 -2.42 -6.00
CA LEU A 131 -3.74 -2.98 -4.74
C LEU A 131 -3.53 -1.99 -3.58
N TYR A 132 -2.39 -1.30 -3.51
CA TYR A 132 -2.17 -0.22 -2.52
C TYR A 132 -3.19 0.91 -2.63
N ILE A 133 -3.51 1.32 -3.86
CA ILE A 133 -4.54 2.33 -4.10
C ILE A 133 -5.90 1.83 -3.61
N SER A 134 -6.26 0.58 -3.92
CA SER A 134 -7.54 0.01 -3.47
C SER A 134 -7.69 -0.01 -1.93
N HIS A 135 -6.63 -0.39 -1.22
CA HIS A 135 -6.56 -0.37 0.24
C HIS A 135 -6.59 1.06 0.81
N THR A 136 -5.94 2.00 0.11
CA THR A 136 -5.99 3.42 0.46
C THR A 136 -7.42 3.96 0.35
N ILE A 137 -8.16 3.59 -0.71
CA ILE A 137 -9.57 3.96 -0.87
C ILE A 137 -10.44 3.32 0.22
N GLU A 138 -10.19 2.07 0.62
CA GLU A 138 -10.88 1.42 1.73
C GLU A 138 -10.77 2.23 3.03
N ILE A 139 -9.55 2.65 3.40
CA ILE A 139 -9.32 3.51 4.58
C ILE A 139 -10.01 4.86 4.40
N LEU A 140 -9.88 5.47 3.22
CA LEU A 140 -10.50 6.76 2.95
C LEU A 140 -12.02 6.68 3.04
N ARG A 141 -12.68 5.58 2.66
CA ARG A 141 -14.13 5.41 2.85
C ARG A 141 -14.53 5.46 4.32
N GLU A 142 -13.75 4.84 5.20
CA GLU A 142 -14.01 4.91 6.64
C GLU A 142 -13.75 6.33 7.19
N ILE A 143 -12.69 7.00 6.72
CA ILE A 143 -12.48 8.43 6.99
C ILE A 143 -13.67 9.26 6.51
N ARG A 144 -14.21 8.95 5.32
CA ARG A 144 -15.37 9.63 4.77
C ARG A 144 -16.57 9.43 5.69
N ARG A 145 -16.81 8.25 6.27
CA ARG A 145 -17.94 8.07 7.21
C ARG A 145 -17.87 9.06 8.38
N VAL A 146 -16.72 9.13 9.05
CA VAL A 146 -16.55 9.96 10.26
C VAL A 146 -16.38 11.44 9.97
N LEU A 147 -15.96 11.83 8.76
CA LEU A 147 -15.74 13.23 8.40
C LEU A 147 -17.06 13.99 8.31
N ARG A 148 -17.13 15.20 8.85
CA ARG A 148 -18.30 16.08 8.67
C ARG A 148 -18.50 16.47 7.20
N LYS A 149 -19.71 16.89 6.83
CA LYS A 149 -20.01 17.38 5.46
C LYS A 149 -19.15 18.58 5.06
N ASP A 150 -18.80 19.41 6.02
CA ASP A 150 -17.91 20.58 5.93
C ASP A 150 -16.45 20.26 6.29
N GLY A 151 -16.09 18.98 6.44
CA GLY A 151 -14.75 18.56 6.83
C GLY A 151 -13.76 18.45 5.66
N VAL A 152 -12.47 18.41 6.02
CA VAL A 152 -11.35 18.36 5.08
C VAL A 152 -10.32 17.29 5.48
N VAL A 153 -9.70 16.66 4.48
CA VAL A 153 -8.58 15.73 4.65
C VAL A 153 -7.33 16.31 3.99
N PHE A 154 -6.22 16.31 4.71
CA PHE A 154 -4.88 16.53 4.19
C PHE A 154 -4.11 15.21 4.23
N TRP A 155 -3.86 14.65 3.05
CA TRP A 155 -3.23 13.35 2.88
C TRP A 155 -1.83 13.54 2.28
N ASN A 156 -0.82 13.50 3.14
CA ASN A 156 0.58 13.66 2.77
C ASN A 156 1.16 12.33 2.26
N ILE A 157 1.61 12.30 1.02
CA ILE A 157 2.10 11.10 0.34
C ILE A 157 3.26 11.45 -0.61
N GLY A 158 4.34 10.69 -0.51
CA GLY A 158 5.46 10.71 -1.45
C GLY A 158 5.23 9.73 -2.59
N ASP A 159 5.93 9.93 -3.71
CA ASP A 159 5.89 8.97 -4.79
C ASP A 159 6.90 7.83 -4.55
N SER A 160 6.94 6.89 -5.48
CA SER A 160 7.79 5.72 -5.45
C SER A 160 8.24 5.36 -6.84
N TYR A 161 9.38 4.67 -6.91
CA TYR A 161 9.93 4.21 -8.18
C TYR A 161 9.78 2.70 -8.30
N ALA A 162 9.40 2.25 -9.49
CA ALA A 162 9.31 0.85 -9.82
C ALA A 162 10.70 0.23 -9.77
N ALA A 163 10.97 -0.59 -8.75
CA ALA A 163 12.25 -1.26 -8.60
C ALA A 163 12.23 -2.62 -9.34
N GLY A 164 13.32 -2.94 -10.05
CA GLY A 164 13.58 -4.31 -10.50
C GLY A 164 14.08 -5.20 -9.36
N LYS A 165 14.70 -6.35 -9.67
CA LYS A 165 15.37 -7.22 -8.69
C LYS A 165 16.36 -6.38 -7.86
N GLY A 166 15.98 -6.04 -6.63
CA GLY A 166 16.78 -5.21 -5.74
C GLY A 166 16.18 -5.20 -4.35
N THR A 167 16.92 -5.75 -3.38
CA THR A 167 16.62 -5.61 -1.95
C THR A 167 16.98 -4.19 -1.52
N CYS A 168 16.02 -3.29 -1.56
CA CYS A 168 16.09 -2.09 -0.73
C CYS A 168 15.88 -2.54 0.72
N PHE A 169 16.90 -2.30 1.54
CA PHE A 169 16.80 -2.41 2.98
C PHE A 169 16.30 -1.05 3.51
N ASN A 170 15.66 -1.03 4.68
CA ASN A 170 15.09 0.18 5.31
C ASN A 170 15.99 1.44 5.14
N PRO A 171 15.41 2.65 5.00
CA PRO A 171 16.20 3.88 4.88
C PRO A 171 17.08 4.05 6.12
N GLY A 172 18.41 4.02 5.92
CA GLY A 172 19.42 4.06 7.00
C GLY A 172 20.71 3.31 6.66
N GLY A 173 20.68 2.42 5.66
CA GLY A 173 21.87 1.70 5.21
C GLY A 173 22.70 2.51 4.20
N GLY A 174 23.64 3.34 4.66
CA GLY A 174 24.65 3.95 3.80
C GLY A 174 25.51 2.92 3.05
N LYS A 175 26.40 3.36 2.17
CA LYS A 175 27.33 2.51 1.38
C LYS A 175 28.32 1.66 2.22
N GLY A 176 28.19 1.66 3.54
CA GLY A 176 28.87 0.76 4.48
C GLY A 176 27.93 -0.17 5.27
N SER A 177 26.68 -0.34 4.83
CA SER A 177 25.70 -1.20 5.53
C SER A 177 26.05 -2.69 5.40
N PHE A 178 26.87 -3.14 6.35
CA PHE A 178 27.17 -4.53 6.68
C PHE A 178 27.63 -5.37 5.48
N SER A 179 28.95 -5.61 5.44
CA SER A 179 29.65 -6.36 4.39
C SER A 179 29.20 -7.81 4.24
N THR A 180 28.43 -8.33 5.22
CA THR A 180 28.09 -9.74 5.32
C THR A 180 26.60 -9.92 5.55
N HIS A 181 26.02 -10.95 4.92
CA HIS A 181 24.58 -11.27 5.01
C HIS A 181 24.14 -11.61 6.45
N GLY A 182 25.06 -11.99 7.33
CA GLY A 182 24.84 -12.27 8.75
C GLY A 182 24.56 -11.00 9.57
N ASP A 183 25.43 -10.01 9.48
CA ASP A 183 25.36 -8.79 10.30
C ASP A 183 24.08 -7.97 10.06
N ARG A 184 23.42 -8.14 8.91
CA ARG A 184 22.14 -7.48 8.58
C ARG A 184 20.96 -8.05 9.35
N LYS A 185 20.93 -9.37 9.60
CA LYS A 185 19.85 -10.02 10.36
C LYS A 185 19.96 -9.66 11.85
N ASP A 186 21.18 -9.66 12.37
CA ASP A 186 21.45 -9.33 13.78
C ASP A 186 21.13 -7.84 14.09
N ALA A 187 21.24 -6.96 13.08
CA ALA A 187 20.86 -5.55 13.17
C ALA A 187 19.36 -5.27 12.91
N GLY A 188 18.52 -6.31 12.73
CA GLY A 188 17.10 -6.15 12.43
C GLY A 188 16.79 -5.57 11.04
N ILE A 189 17.74 -5.65 10.10
CA ILE A 189 17.62 -5.11 8.75
C ILE A 189 17.08 -6.20 7.81
N TYR A 190 15.77 -6.15 7.59
CA TYR A 190 15.08 -7.08 6.69
C TYR A 190 14.99 -6.50 5.26
N PRO A 191 15.15 -7.33 4.22
CA PRO A 191 14.86 -6.89 2.85
C PRO A 191 13.38 -6.52 2.76
N LEU A 192 13.08 -5.35 2.18
CA LEU A 192 11.70 -5.01 1.86
C LEU A 192 11.23 -5.96 0.74
N ASP A 193 10.23 -6.77 1.01
CA ASP A 193 9.54 -7.55 -0.01
C ASP A 193 8.64 -6.60 -0.81
N ARG A 194 9.22 -5.94 -1.84
CA ARG A 194 8.50 -5.01 -2.74
C ARG A 194 7.62 -5.72 -3.77
N GLY A 195 7.23 -6.96 -3.50
CA GLY A 195 6.54 -7.81 -4.44
C GLY A 195 7.46 -8.38 -5.52
N ASN A 196 6.94 -9.36 -6.26
CA ASN A 196 7.67 -10.00 -7.33
C ASN A 196 7.83 -9.02 -8.51
N VAL A 197 9.02 -8.98 -9.12
CA VAL A 197 9.30 -8.20 -10.36
C VAL A 197 8.27 -8.48 -11.45
N SER A 198 7.69 -9.69 -11.48
CA SER A 198 6.59 -10.03 -12.38
C SER A 198 5.30 -9.25 -12.13
N MET A 199 4.96 -8.93 -10.88
CA MET A 199 3.78 -8.11 -10.54
C MET A 199 3.94 -6.66 -10.92
N LEU A 200 5.11 -6.08 -10.65
CA LEU A 200 5.39 -4.70 -11.06
C LEU A 200 5.34 -4.54 -12.58
N ARG A 201 5.84 -5.54 -13.33
CA ARG A 201 5.72 -5.57 -14.80
C ARG A 201 4.28 -5.75 -15.26
N ALA A 202 3.47 -6.52 -14.55
CA ALA A 202 2.04 -6.70 -14.87
C ALA A 202 1.26 -5.39 -14.76
N SER A 203 1.65 -4.48 -13.86
CA SER A 203 1.11 -3.11 -13.78
C SER A 203 1.55 -2.18 -14.94
N GLY A 204 2.32 -2.69 -15.90
CA GLY A 204 2.83 -1.91 -17.04
C GLY A 204 3.99 -0.97 -16.69
N LEU A 205 4.52 -1.03 -15.48
CA LEU A 205 5.63 -0.18 -15.03
C LEU A 205 6.97 -0.77 -15.47
N LYS A 206 7.80 0.07 -16.09
CA LYS A 206 9.18 -0.29 -16.44
C LYS A 206 10.07 -0.07 -15.22
N PRO A 207 11.19 -0.81 -15.09
CA PRO A 207 12.17 -0.51 -14.05
C PRO A 207 12.59 0.96 -14.10
N LYS A 208 12.63 1.59 -12.92
CA LYS A 208 12.91 3.02 -12.69
C LYS A 208 11.79 3.99 -13.07
N ASP A 209 10.64 3.53 -13.56
CA ASP A 209 9.50 4.42 -13.77
C ASP A 209 9.04 4.99 -12.43
N LEU A 210 8.69 6.28 -12.43
CA LEU A 210 7.93 6.89 -11.34
C LEU A 210 6.53 6.26 -11.34
N CYS A 211 6.07 5.80 -10.17
CA CYS A 211 4.84 5.03 -10.06
C CYS A 211 3.59 5.92 -10.09
N LEU A 212 3.75 7.23 -9.89
CA LEU A 212 2.68 8.21 -9.87
C LEU A 212 1.67 7.93 -8.74
N ILE A 213 2.14 7.41 -7.60
CA ILE A 213 1.29 6.99 -6.48
C ILE A 213 0.35 8.12 -6.00
N PRO A 214 0.83 9.36 -5.73
CA PRO A 214 -0.04 10.45 -5.29
C PRO A 214 -1.15 10.76 -6.29
N PHE A 215 -0.84 10.72 -7.58
CA PHE A 215 -1.79 11.04 -8.66
C PHE A 215 -2.78 9.92 -8.90
N ARG A 216 -2.35 8.67 -8.80
CA ARG A 216 -3.26 7.52 -8.88
C ARG A 216 -4.23 7.48 -7.71
N ILE A 217 -3.78 7.81 -6.49
CA ILE A 217 -4.68 8.01 -5.35
C ILE A 217 -5.66 9.14 -5.63
N ALA A 218 -5.19 10.30 -6.11
CA ALA A 218 -6.08 11.42 -6.42
C ALA A 218 -7.17 11.05 -7.44
N ILE A 219 -6.81 10.35 -8.53
CA ILE A 219 -7.77 9.88 -9.53
C ILE A 219 -8.77 8.89 -8.91
N ALA A 220 -8.28 7.89 -8.17
CA ALA A 220 -9.14 6.91 -7.51
C ALA A 220 -10.07 7.56 -6.47
N CYS A 221 -9.61 8.60 -5.77
CA CYS A 221 -10.45 9.40 -4.90
C CYS A 221 -11.59 10.07 -5.68
N GLN A 222 -11.32 10.67 -6.84
CA GLN A 222 -12.37 11.26 -7.68
C GLN A 222 -13.39 10.21 -8.13
N GLU A 223 -12.93 9.04 -8.55
CA GLU A 223 -13.78 7.91 -8.95
C GLU A 223 -14.63 7.39 -7.78
N ASP A 224 -14.11 7.42 -6.55
CA ASP A 224 -14.83 7.05 -5.32
C ASP A 224 -15.80 8.16 -4.82
N GLY A 225 -15.84 9.29 -5.51
CA GLY A 225 -16.75 10.41 -5.22
C GLY A 225 -16.22 11.41 -4.19
N TRP A 226 -14.90 11.44 -3.98
CA TRP A 226 -14.24 12.55 -3.29
C TRP A 226 -14.05 13.75 -4.22
N TRP A 227 -14.03 14.94 -3.63
CA TRP A 227 -13.53 16.12 -4.30
C TRP A 227 -12.05 16.28 -4.01
N VAL A 228 -11.20 16.14 -5.02
CA VAL A 228 -9.79 16.52 -4.95
C VAL A 228 -9.69 18.02 -5.18
N ARG A 229 -9.49 18.79 -4.11
CA ARG A 229 -9.52 20.26 -4.14
C ARG A 229 -8.21 20.89 -4.54
N SER A 230 -7.10 20.25 -4.18
CA SER A 230 -5.76 20.72 -4.47
C SER A 230 -4.75 19.59 -4.32
N VAL A 231 -3.64 19.72 -5.04
CA VAL A 231 -2.40 19.00 -4.79
C VAL A 231 -1.40 20.03 -4.29
N ILE A 232 -1.15 20.03 -2.98
CA ILE A 232 -0.25 20.98 -2.33
C ILE A 232 1.15 20.40 -2.35
N ILE A 233 2.15 21.22 -2.71
CA ILE A 233 3.56 20.80 -2.74
C ILE A 233 4.23 21.20 -1.43
N TRP A 234 4.65 20.21 -0.65
CA TRP A 234 5.54 20.42 0.47
C TRP A 234 6.99 20.38 -0.01
N SER A 235 7.55 21.55 -0.34
CA SER A 235 8.95 21.68 -0.72
C SER A 235 9.86 21.57 0.52
N LYS A 236 10.77 20.60 0.53
CA LYS A 236 11.71 20.37 1.62
C LYS A 236 13.00 21.12 1.32
N SER A 237 13.40 22.03 2.20
CA SER A 237 14.65 22.81 2.04
C SER A 237 15.90 21.95 2.13
N ASN A 238 15.88 20.89 2.95
CA ASN A 238 16.99 19.98 3.19
C ASN A 238 16.54 18.52 2.99
N PRO A 239 16.27 18.09 1.75
CA PRO A 239 15.88 16.71 1.49
C PRO A 239 17.07 15.78 1.70
N MET A 240 16.79 14.52 2.03
CA MET A 240 17.84 13.50 2.07
C MET A 240 18.39 13.32 0.64
N PRO A 241 19.72 13.38 0.44
CA PRO A 241 20.30 13.21 -0.88
C PRO A 241 20.11 11.77 -1.37
N GLU A 242 19.87 11.62 -2.67
CA GLU A 242 19.69 10.33 -3.31
C GLU A 242 20.94 9.94 -4.10
N SER A 243 21.39 8.69 -3.97
CA SER A 243 22.54 8.16 -4.73
C SER A 243 22.11 7.70 -6.14
N VAL A 244 21.37 8.56 -6.85
CA VAL A 244 20.81 8.30 -8.18
C VAL A 244 21.27 9.40 -9.14
N THR A 245 21.69 9.03 -10.35
CA THR A 245 22.31 9.96 -11.32
C THR A 245 21.49 10.19 -12.58
N ASP A 246 20.40 9.46 -12.77
CA ASP A 246 19.58 9.47 -13.99
C ASP A 246 18.23 10.20 -13.83
N ARG A 247 18.04 10.91 -12.71
CA ARG A 247 16.89 11.78 -12.45
C ARG A 247 17.20 12.84 -11.39
N PRO A 248 16.37 13.89 -11.26
CA PRO A 248 16.45 14.81 -10.14
C PRO A 248 16.21 14.11 -8.80
N THR A 249 16.78 14.68 -7.74
CA THR A 249 16.44 14.33 -6.35
C THR A 249 15.00 14.75 -6.07
N GLU A 250 14.23 13.86 -5.46
CA GLU A 250 12.88 14.18 -4.99
C GLU A 250 12.98 15.04 -3.72
N SER A 251 12.79 16.35 -3.90
CA SER A 251 12.92 17.35 -2.84
C SER A 251 11.57 17.85 -2.31
N HIS A 252 10.47 17.17 -2.63
CA HIS A 252 9.13 17.57 -2.20
C HIS A 252 8.25 16.36 -1.90
N GLU A 253 7.15 16.60 -1.18
CA GLU A 253 6.05 15.66 -0.98
C GLU A 253 4.73 16.27 -1.46
N TYR A 254 3.74 15.42 -1.72
CA TYR A 254 2.42 15.84 -2.17
C TYR A 254 1.43 15.73 -1.03
N ILE A 255 0.70 16.81 -0.76
CA ILE A 255 -0.41 16.81 0.18
C ILE A 255 -1.70 16.92 -0.64
N LEU A 256 -2.44 15.82 -0.73
CA LEU A 256 -3.75 15.81 -1.37
C LEU A 256 -4.78 16.42 -0.42
N MET A 257 -5.51 17.41 -0.92
CA MET A 257 -6.59 18.06 -0.18
C MET A 257 -7.93 17.49 -0.64
N LEU A 258 -8.58 16.69 0.19
CA LEU A 258 -9.82 15.98 -0.15
C LEU A 258 -11.01 16.52 0.67
N THR A 259 -12.19 16.64 0.05
CA THR A 259 -13.43 17.05 0.71
C THR A 259 -14.64 16.20 0.31
N LYS A 260 -15.66 16.18 1.18
CA LYS A 260 -16.95 15.50 0.91
C LYS A 260 -17.84 16.24 -0.08
N SER A 261 -17.76 17.57 -0.08
CA SER A 261 -18.58 18.45 -0.90
C SER A 261 -17.71 19.30 -1.83
N GLY A 262 -18.35 19.90 -2.84
CA GLY A 262 -17.76 20.92 -3.70
C GLY A 262 -18.10 22.34 -3.26
N THR A 263 -19.19 22.54 -2.51
CA THR A 263 -19.85 23.85 -2.32
C THR A 263 -19.65 24.48 -0.95
N ILE A 264 -19.19 23.73 0.05
CA ILE A 264 -19.08 24.23 1.43
C ILE A 264 -17.75 24.98 1.61
N GLN A 265 -17.71 26.00 2.47
CA GLN A 265 -16.45 26.60 2.92
C GLN A 265 -15.90 25.75 4.07
N TYR A 266 -14.82 25.00 3.85
CA TYR A 266 -14.32 24.00 4.82
C TYR A 266 -13.40 24.59 5.90
N TRP A 267 -12.95 25.86 5.76
CA TRP A 267 -11.93 26.46 6.65
C TRP A 267 -12.03 27.98 6.84
N THR A 268 -13.03 28.67 6.28
CA THR A 268 -13.16 30.11 6.46
C THR A 268 -14.47 30.47 7.14
N HIS A 269 -14.39 31.06 8.32
CA HIS A 269 -15.41 32.01 8.75
C HIS A 269 -15.19 33.26 7.91
N ARG A 270 -16.02 33.44 6.87
CA ARG A 270 -16.24 34.76 6.29
C ARG A 270 -17.55 35.31 6.82
#